data_AF-A0A7W0S633-F1
#
_entry.id   AF-A0A7W0S633-F1
#
_cell.length_a   1.000
_cell.length_b   1.000
_cell.length_c   1.000
_cell.angle_alpha   90.00
_cell.angle_beta   90.00
_cell.angle_gamma   90.00
#
_symmetry.space_group_name_H-M   'P 1'
#
loop_
_entity.id
_entity.type
_entity.pdbx_description
1 polymer ?
#
loop_
_entity_poly.entity_id
_entity_poly.type
_entity_poly.pdbx_seq_one_letter_code
_entity_poly.pdbx_strand_id
1 'polypeptide(L)'
;MTARPNARELAASVREFLETEILPAFEDQRMRFRTRVAMNALSIVERESPPPGPTDPGDIELARRIRAGDVRDGDLEALTAGVREKLLVASPGYLERYE
;
A
#
# COMPACT_ATOMS: atom_id res chain seq x y z
N MET A 1 -12.11 10.98 -2.88
CA MET A 1 -10.72 10.55 -2.65
C MET A 1 -10.75 9.05 -2.50
N THR A 2 -10.31 8.30 -3.52
CA THR A 2 -10.22 6.84 -3.44
C THR A 2 -9.15 6.49 -2.41
N ALA A 3 -9.50 5.71 -1.41
CA ALA A 3 -8.56 5.24 -0.40
C ALA A 3 -7.39 4.52 -1.08
N ARG A 4 -6.18 4.66 -0.53
CA ARG A 4 -4.99 3.99 -1.05
C ARG A 4 -5.18 2.46 -0.89
N PRO A 5 -4.86 1.64 -1.91
CA PRO A 5 -5.09 0.21 -1.83
C PRO A 5 -4.23 -0.42 -0.73
N ASN A 6 -4.83 -1.32 0.05
CA ASN A 6 -4.14 -2.06 1.11
C ASN A 6 -3.34 -3.25 0.55
N ALA A 7 -2.51 -3.89 1.37
CA ALA A 7 -1.65 -5.00 0.94
C ALA A 7 -2.41 -6.15 0.29
N ARG A 8 -3.60 -6.48 0.80
CA ARG A 8 -4.48 -7.52 0.22
C ARG A 8 -4.98 -7.12 -1.16
N GLU A 9 -5.44 -5.88 -1.32
CA GLU A 9 -5.91 -5.35 -2.61
C GLU A 9 -4.79 -5.30 -3.65
N LEU A 10 -3.58 -4.90 -3.23
CA LEU A 10 -2.40 -4.91 -4.08
C LEU A 10 -2.02 -6.33 -4.52
N ALA A 11 -1.96 -7.27 -3.58
CA ALA A 11 -1.64 -8.66 -3.88
C ALA A 11 -2.66 -9.29 -4.85
N ALA A 12 -3.96 -9.04 -4.63
CA ALA A 12 -5.03 -9.48 -5.53
C ALA A 12 -4.88 -8.88 -6.94
N SER A 13 -4.63 -7.57 -7.03
CA SER A 13 -4.45 -6.88 -8.32
C SER A 13 -3.25 -7.41 -9.11
N VAL A 14 -2.13 -7.66 -8.42
CA VAL A 14 -0.93 -8.24 -9.06
C VAL A 14 -1.20 -9.69 -9.46
N ARG A 15 -1.88 -10.48 -8.63
CA ARG A 15 -2.21 -11.87 -8.96
C ARG A 15 -3.10 -11.95 -10.20
N GLU A 16 -4.14 -11.12 -10.26
CA GLU A 16 -5.03 -11.02 -11.43
C GLU A 16 -4.24 -10.66 -12.69
N PHE A 17 -3.40 -9.62 -12.64
CA PHE A 17 -2.52 -9.26 -13.76
C PHE A 17 -1.60 -10.41 -14.19
N LEU A 18 -1.01 -11.12 -13.23
CA LEU A 18 -0.18 -12.29 -13.54
C LEU A 18 -0.97 -13.41 -14.22
N GLU A 19 -2.23 -13.60 -13.83
CA GLU A 19 -3.10 -14.64 -14.37
C GLU A 19 -3.61 -14.30 -15.77
N THR A 20 -4.05 -13.06 -15.99
CA THR A 20 -4.73 -12.64 -17.22
C THR A 20 -3.77 -12.19 -18.31
N GLU A 21 -2.70 -11.49 -17.96
CA GLU A 21 -1.79 -10.88 -18.94
C GLU A 21 -0.48 -11.66 -19.07
N ILE A 22 0.12 -12.07 -17.95
CA ILE A 22 1.48 -12.61 -17.95
C ILE A 22 1.54 -14.12 -18.19
N LEU A 23 0.70 -14.90 -17.51
CA LEU A 23 0.70 -16.36 -17.62
C LEU A 23 0.40 -16.84 -19.06
N PRO A 24 -0.55 -16.23 -19.81
CA PRO A 24 -0.81 -16.62 -21.20
C PRO A 24 0.33 -16.25 -22.15
N ALA A 25 1.10 -15.20 -21.86
CA ALA A 25 2.19 -14.73 -22.70
C ALA A 25 3.41 -15.66 -22.73
N PHE A 26 3.51 -16.65 -21.83
CA PHE A 26 4.62 -17.59 -21.78
C PHE A 26 4.31 -18.91 -22.48
N GLU A 27 5.10 -19.28 -23.49
CA GLU A 27 5.09 -20.61 -24.09
C GLU A 27 5.89 -21.64 -23.27
N ASP A 28 7.00 -21.22 -22.66
CA ASP A 28 7.87 -22.08 -21.85
C ASP A 28 7.20 -22.57 -20.55
N GLN A 29 7.18 -23.89 -20.35
CA GLN A 29 6.56 -24.52 -19.18
C GLN A 29 7.22 -24.10 -17.87
N ARG A 30 8.53 -23.84 -17.85
CA ARG A 30 9.25 -23.42 -16.64
C ARG A 30 8.83 -22.01 -16.22
N MET A 31 8.68 -21.08 -17.17
CA MET A 31 8.12 -19.75 -16.88
C MET A 31 6.68 -19.85 -16.38
N ARG A 32 5.82 -20.63 -17.04
CA ARG A 32 4.43 -20.83 -16.60
C ARG A 32 4.35 -21.37 -15.17
N PHE A 33 5.22 -22.32 -14.80
CA PHE A 33 5.30 -22.84 -13.45
C PHE A 33 5.71 -21.76 -12.44
N ARG A 34 6.77 -21.00 -12.73
CA ARG A 34 7.23 -19.91 -11.84
C ARG A 34 6.17 -18.84 -11.61
N THR A 35 5.43 -18.45 -12.66
CA THR A 35 4.32 -17.50 -12.53
C THR A 35 3.24 -18.04 -11.61
N ARG A 36 2.88 -19.33 -11.72
CA ARG A 36 1.92 -19.97 -10.78
C ARG A 36 2.43 -19.98 -9.35
N VAL A 37 3.73 -20.23 -9.13
CA VAL A 37 4.33 -20.15 -7.79
C VAL A 37 4.21 -18.73 -7.22
N ALA A 38 4.50 -17.70 -8.03
CA ALA A 38 4.35 -16.31 -7.62
C ALA A 38 2.89 -15.98 -7.26
N MET A 39 1.93 -16.37 -8.11
CA MET A 39 0.49 -16.19 -7.83
C MET A 39 0.06 -16.91 -6.54
N ASN A 40 0.56 -18.12 -6.28
CA ASN A 40 0.27 -18.83 -5.03
C ASN A 40 0.83 -18.09 -3.80
N ALA A 41 2.05 -17.54 -3.91
CA ALA A 41 2.62 -16.71 -2.84
C ALA A 41 1.78 -15.44 -2.61
N LEU A 42 1.30 -14.78 -3.66
CA LEU A 42 0.39 -13.64 -3.57
C LEU A 42 -0.94 -14.03 -2.89
N SER A 43 -1.52 -15.20 -3.21
CA SER A 43 -2.72 -15.70 -2.53
C SER A 43 -2.50 -15.92 -1.02
N ILE A 44 -1.29 -16.31 -0.62
CA ILE A 44 -0.93 -16.39 0.81
C ILE A 44 -0.89 -14.98 1.40
N VAL A 45 -0.23 -14.03 0.76
CA VAL A 45 -0.21 -12.63 1.21
C VAL A 45 -1.62 -12.06 1.31
N GLU A 46 -2.51 -12.31 0.35
CA GLU A 46 -3.92 -11.87 0.39
C GLU A 46 -4.65 -12.40 1.64
N ARG A 47 -4.42 -13.67 2.00
CA ARG A 47 -5.08 -14.33 3.14
C ARG A 47 -4.52 -13.86 4.49
N GLU A 48 -3.20 -13.73 4.58
CA GLU A 48 -2.51 -13.37 5.84
C GLU A 48 -2.46 -11.84 6.06
N SER A 49 -2.74 -11.03 5.04
CA SER A 49 -2.78 -9.58 5.17
C SER A 49 -3.86 -9.17 6.17
N PRO A 50 -3.54 -8.29 7.14
CA PRO A 50 -4.54 -7.77 8.05
C PRO A 50 -5.63 -7.03 7.24
N PRO A 51 -6.87 -6.98 7.75
CA PRO A 51 -7.87 -6.11 7.16
C PRO A 51 -7.33 -4.68 7.10
N PRO A 52 -7.73 -3.88 6.09
CA PRO A 52 -7.36 -2.47 6.06
C PRO A 52 -7.68 -1.87 7.41
N GLY A 53 -6.66 -1.30 8.05
CA GLY A 53 -6.84 -0.55 9.28
C GLY A 53 -7.84 0.59 9.03
N PRO A 54 -8.61 1.01 10.05
CA PRO A 54 -9.40 2.22 9.91
C PRO A 54 -8.48 3.35 9.45
N THR A 55 -8.93 4.16 8.48
CA THR A 55 -8.29 5.46 8.27
C THR A 55 -8.32 6.16 9.62
N ASP A 56 -7.15 6.50 10.17
CA ASP A 56 -7.07 7.04 11.53
C ASP A 56 -8.07 8.21 11.65
N PRO A 57 -9.11 8.10 12.50
CA PRO A 57 -10.02 9.21 12.72
C PRO A 57 -9.28 10.49 13.14
N GLY A 58 -8.13 10.35 13.80
CA GLY A 58 -7.19 11.43 14.10
C GLY A 58 -6.64 12.11 12.85
N ASP A 59 -6.23 11.36 11.82
CA ASP A 59 -5.76 11.92 10.54
C ASP A 59 -6.87 12.71 9.82
N ILE A 60 -8.09 12.19 9.83
CA ILE A 60 -9.25 12.85 9.19
C ILE A 60 -9.56 14.16 9.90
N GLU A 61 -9.59 14.16 11.23
CA GLU A 61 -9.88 15.34 12.02
C GLU A 61 -8.75 16.37 11.97
N LEU A 62 -7.49 15.93 12.04
CA LEU A 62 -6.33 16.79 11.84
C LEU A 62 -6.38 17.48 10.46
N ALA A 63 -6.63 16.71 9.39
CA ALA A 63 -6.75 17.26 8.05
C ALA A 63 -7.97 18.19 7.88
N ARG A 64 -9.07 17.94 8.60
CA ARG A 64 -10.23 18.85 8.64
C ARG A 64 -9.84 20.17 9.31
N ARG A 65 -9.24 20.12 10.50
CA ARG A 65 -8.82 21.31 11.27
C ARG A 65 -7.83 22.18 10.52
N ILE A 66 -6.76 21.58 9.98
CA ILE A 66 -5.74 22.30 9.19
C ILE A 66 -6.40 23.01 7.99
N ARG A 67 -7.31 22.33 7.28
CA ARG A 67 -8.05 22.94 6.15
C ARG A 67 -9.00 24.06 6.55
N ALA A 68 -9.50 24.05 7.79
CA ALA A 68 -10.30 25.13 8.35
C ALA A 68 -9.46 26.30 8.89
N GLY A 69 -8.13 26.20 8.86
CA GLY A 69 -7.21 27.21 9.40
C GLY A 69 -6.95 27.09 10.91
N ASP A 70 -7.49 26.06 11.58
CA ASP A 70 -7.23 25.75 13.00
C ASP A 70 -5.94 24.92 13.14
N VAL A 71 -4.81 25.54 12.76
CA VAL A 71 -3.47 24.96 12.91
C VAL A 71 -2.98 25.25 14.33
N ARG A 72 -2.67 24.20 15.08
CA ARG A 72 -2.18 24.24 16.46
C ARG A 72 -0.71 23.86 16.51
N ASP A 73 -0.05 24.28 17.59
CA ASP A 73 1.31 23.83 17.90
C ASP A 73 1.34 22.30 18.00
N GLY A 74 2.30 21.67 17.31
CA GLY A 74 2.42 20.21 17.25
C GLY A 74 1.73 19.54 16.05
N ASP A 75 0.88 20.24 15.31
CA ASP A 75 0.18 19.65 14.15
C ASP A 75 1.15 19.30 13.01
N LEU A 76 2.22 20.08 12.82
CA LEU A 76 3.24 19.80 11.81
C LEU A 76 4.02 18.54 12.15
N GLU A 77 4.41 18.38 13.42
CA GLU A 77 5.08 17.19 13.93
C GLU A 77 4.20 15.95 13.80
N ALA A 78 2.92 16.05 14.17
CA ALA A 78 1.96 14.97 14.02
C ALA A 78 1.77 14.56 12.55
N LEU A 79 1.61 15.54 11.65
CA LEU A 79 1.50 15.30 10.21
C LEU A 79 2.77 14.65 9.65
N THR A 80 3.94 15.14 10.06
CA THR A 80 5.25 14.64 9.63
C THR A 80 5.44 13.19 10.09
N ALA A 81 5.09 12.87 11.34
CA ALA A 81 5.16 11.51 11.87
C ALA A 81 4.25 10.55 11.07
N GLY A 82 3.00 10.95 10.81
CA GLY A 82 2.07 10.15 10.02
C GLY A 82 2.51 9.95 8.57
N VAL A 83 3.12 10.96 7.95
CA VAL A 83 3.70 10.83 6.60
C VAL A 83 4.91 9.90 6.61
N ARG A 84 5.81 10.01 7.61
CA ARG A 84 6.98 9.15 7.75
C ARG A 84 6.59 7.67 7.87
N GLU A 85 5.60 7.36 8.70
CA GLU A 85 5.07 6.00 8.84
C GLU A 85 4.55 5.47 7.49
N LYS A 86 3.78 6.29 6.76
CA LYS A 86 3.27 5.93 5.43
C LYS A 86 4.38 5.75 4.39
N LEU A 87 5.46 6.53 4.47
CA LEU A 87 6.61 6.41 3.58
C LEU A 87 7.46 5.17 3.87
N LEU A 88 7.61 4.77 5.15
CA LEU A 88 8.29 3.53 5.52
C LEU A 88 7.64 2.30 4.86
N VAL A 89 6.32 2.33 4.64
CA VAL A 89 5.61 1.24 3.97
C VAL A 89 5.64 1.41 2.45
N ALA A 90 5.33 2.60 1.94
CA ALA A 90 5.09 2.80 0.52
C ALA A 90 6.37 3.02 -0.30
N SER A 91 7.35 3.74 0.24
CA SER A 91 8.55 4.16 -0.49
C SER A 91 9.68 4.58 0.46
N PRO A 92 10.36 3.61 1.13
CA PRO A 92 11.36 3.90 2.17
C PRO A 92 12.47 4.84 1.70
N GLY A 93 12.93 4.71 0.45
CA GLY A 93 14.01 5.54 -0.10
C GLY A 93 13.69 7.03 -0.23
N TYR A 94 12.45 7.47 -0.05
CA TYR A 94 12.14 8.90 0.06
C TYR A 94 12.56 9.49 1.41
N LEU A 95 12.65 8.68 2.47
CA LEU A 95 13.11 9.16 3.77
C LEU A 95 14.60 9.50 3.73
N GLU A 96 15.40 8.69 3.03
CA GLU A 96 16.84 8.91 2.85
C GLU A 96 17.15 10.19 2.04
N ARG A 97 16.21 10.68 1.23
CA ARG A 97 16.39 11.85 0.36
C ARG A 97 16.11 13.18 1.06
N TYR A 98 15.35 13.16 2.15
CA TYR A 98 14.87 14.37 2.85
C TYR A 98 15.21 14.36 4.35
N GLU A 99 16.13 13.50 4.79
CA GLU A 99 16.89 13.68 6.04
C GLU A 99 18.00 14.71 5.87
#